data_AF-A0AAU7DY40-F1
#
_entry.id   AF-A0AAU7DY40-F1
#
_cell.length_a   1.000
_cell.length_b   1.000
_cell.length_c   1.000
_cell.angle_alpha   90.00
_cell.angle_beta   90.00
_cell.angle_gamma   90.00
#
_symmetry.space_group_name_H-M   'P 1'
#
loop_
_entity.id
_entity.type
_entity.pdbx_description
1 polymer ?
#
loop_
_entity_poly.entity_id
_entity_poly.type
_entity_poly.pdbx_seq_one_letter_code
_entity_poly.pdbx_strand_id
1 'polypeptide(L)'
;MITSAIEALDILTLEAVEFDEVGARKILIGGEPQSDTGALNLELDMQFRCEENTLSYRVRATTSAEVAEVVVVVAGHYRAEVELKISPEAITEFANKVAFMALFPYIREAVGAMFNRIGLTVVLPIMDANTISFSFDS
;
A
#
# COMPACT_ATOMS: atom_id res chain seq x y z
N MET A 1 -16.44 -5.45 -21.56
CA MET A 1 -16.39 -5.62 -20.09
C MET A 1 -15.07 -6.31 -19.79
N ILE A 2 -14.27 -5.72 -18.93
CA ILE A 2 -12.95 -6.19 -18.50
C ILE A 2 -13.16 -7.16 -17.34
N THR A 3 -12.59 -8.34 -17.44
CA THR A 3 -12.88 -9.48 -16.55
C THR A 3 -11.64 -10.04 -15.86
N SER A 4 -10.45 -9.51 -16.17
CA SER A 4 -9.21 -9.90 -15.53
C SER A 4 -8.25 -8.73 -15.34
N ALA A 5 -7.27 -8.92 -14.45
CA ALA A 5 -6.19 -7.95 -14.24
C ALA A 5 -5.31 -7.74 -15.49
N ILE A 6 -5.14 -8.77 -16.33
CA ILE A 6 -4.34 -8.67 -17.55
C ILE A 6 -5.03 -7.73 -18.55
N GLU A 7 -6.32 -7.95 -18.80
CA GLU A 7 -7.10 -7.05 -19.68
C GLU A 7 -7.13 -5.61 -19.13
N ALA A 8 -7.20 -5.45 -17.81
CA ALA A 8 -7.15 -4.14 -17.17
C ALA A 8 -5.77 -3.48 -17.36
N LEU A 9 -4.67 -4.23 -17.22
CA LEU A 9 -3.30 -3.75 -17.41
C LEU A 9 -3.01 -3.28 -18.83
N ASP A 10 -3.64 -3.91 -19.83
CA ASP A 10 -3.46 -3.53 -21.25
C ASP A 10 -4.04 -2.15 -21.59
N ILE A 11 -4.96 -1.63 -20.78
CA ILE A 11 -5.66 -0.36 -21.05
C ILE A 11 -5.46 0.70 -19.97
N LEU A 12 -5.06 0.31 -18.76
CA LEU A 12 -4.83 1.21 -17.63
C LEU A 12 -3.37 1.66 -17.59
N THR A 13 -3.17 2.97 -17.60
CA THR A 13 -1.86 3.59 -17.38
C THR A 13 -1.81 4.21 -15.98
N LEU A 14 -0.75 3.92 -15.21
CA LEU A 14 -0.48 4.61 -13.95
C LEU A 14 -0.07 6.06 -14.25
N GLU A 15 -0.91 7.02 -13.89
CA GLU A 15 -0.66 8.46 -14.12
C GLU A 15 0.14 9.08 -12.98
N ALA A 16 -0.18 8.71 -11.73
CA ALA A 16 0.40 9.31 -10.54
C ALA A 16 0.44 8.34 -9.37
N VAL A 17 1.43 8.57 -8.50
CA VAL A 17 1.52 7.99 -7.15
C VAL A 17 1.62 9.16 -6.18
N GLU A 18 0.68 9.24 -5.24
CA GLU A 18 0.55 10.35 -4.31
C GLU A 18 0.58 9.87 -2.85
N PHE A 19 1.11 10.69 -1.95
CA PHE A 19 1.12 10.43 -0.51
C PHE A 19 0.05 11.28 0.16
N ASP A 20 -0.99 10.63 0.69
CA ASP A 20 -2.07 11.32 1.41
C ASP A 20 -1.70 11.59 2.88
N GLU A 21 -0.93 10.68 3.49
CA GLU A 21 -0.54 10.75 4.90
C GLU A 21 0.83 10.11 5.07
N VAL A 22 1.74 10.80 5.75
CA VAL A 22 3.03 10.26 6.18
C VAL A 22 3.29 10.77 7.59
N GLY A 23 3.34 9.86 8.55
CA GLY A 23 3.46 10.20 9.96
C GLY A 23 4.27 9.17 10.73
N ALA A 24 4.93 9.64 11.79
CA ALA A 24 5.64 8.80 12.73
C ALA A 24 5.43 9.33 14.14
N ARG A 25 5.25 8.44 15.11
CA ARG A 25 5.21 8.77 16.53
C ARG A 25 6.10 7.82 17.32
N LYS A 26 6.86 8.37 18.26
CA LYS A 26 7.52 7.56 19.31
C LYS A 26 6.50 7.26 20.40
N ILE A 27 6.41 6.00 20.78
CA ILE A 27 5.63 5.56 21.93
C ILE A 27 6.62 5.54 23.10
N LEU A 28 6.54 6.54 23.98
CA LEU A 28 7.36 6.60 25.19
C LEU A 28 6.84 5.54 26.18
N ILE A 29 7.34 4.31 26.08
CA ILE A 29 7.16 3.32 27.13
C ILE A 29 8.27 3.58 28.14
N GLY A 30 7.92 3.77 29.42
CA GLY A 30 8.88 3.91 30.51
C GLY A 30 9.63 2.60 30.73
N GLY A 31 10.70 2.39 29.97
CA GLY A 31 11.55 1.20 30.00
C GLY A 31 12.54 1.24 28.84
N GLU A 32 13.77 0.78 29.07
CA GLU A 32 14.77 0.63 28.00
C GLU A 32 14.24 -0.35 26.94
N PRO A 33 14.44 -0.08 25.64
CA PRO A 33 13.99 -0.95 24.56
C PRO A 33 14.58 -2.36 24.74
N GLN A 34 13.72 -3.38 24.87
CA GLN A 34 14.16 -4.77 24.98
C GLN A 34 14.21 -5.41 23.59
N SER A 35 15.39 -5.31 22.96
CA SER A 35 15.88 -6.11 21.80
C SER A 35 16.18 -5.28 20.54
N ASP A 36 17.35 -5.54 19.96
CA ASP A 36 17.80 -5.06 18.64
C ASP A 36 16.98 -5.65 17.46
N THR A 37 15.96 -6.46 17.72
CA THR A 37 15.08 -7.09 16.71
C THR A 37 13.63 -7.15 17.20
N GLY A 38 13.07 -6.02 17.62
CA GLY A 38 11.64 -5.92 17.90
C GLY A 38 10.79 -6.40 16.71
N ALA A 39 9.80 -7.27 16.97
CA ALA A 39 8.90 -7.77 15.94
C ALA A 39 8.17 -6.59 15.29
N LEU A 40 8.34 -6.45 13.97
CA LEU A 40 7.69 -5.40 13.19
C LEU A 40 6.32 -5.89 12.75
N ASN A 41 5.26 -5.27 13.27
CA ASN A 41 3.91 -5.55 12.80
C ASN A 41 3.58 -4.59 11.67
N LEU A 42 3.09 -5.14 10.56
CA LEU A 42 2.62 -4.38 9.41
C LEU A 42 1.17 -4.73 9.13
N GLU A 43 0.31 -3.73 9.28
CA GLU A 43 -1.09 -3.80 8.89
C GLU A 43 -1.28 -3.04 7.59
N LEU A 44 -2.00 -3.67 6.66
CA LEU A 44 -2.30 -3.12 5.34
C LEU A 44 -3.81 -3.09 5.15
N ASP A 45 -4.32 -1.91 4.83
CA ASP A 45 -5.69 -1.72 4.36
C ASP A 45 -5.62 -1.13 2.95
N MET A 46 -6.43 -1.66 2.04
CA MET A 46 -6.54 -1.13 0.68
C MET A 46 -7.99 -0.75 0.41
N GLN A 47 -8.17 0.37 -0.26
CA GLN A 47 -9.44 0.85 -0.78
C GLN A 47 -9.27 1.14 -2.26
N PHE A 48 -10.37 1.09 -3.01
CA PHE A 48 -10.36 1.49 -4.40
C PHE A 48 -11.50 2.46 -4.72
N ARG A 49 -11.35 3.17 -5.82
CA ARG A 49 -12.41 3.97 -6.44
C ARG A 49 -12.37 3.74 -7.95
N CYS A 50 -13.50 3.35 -8.52
CA CYS A 50 -13.68 3.21 -9.96
C CYS A 50 -14.68 4.26 -10.43
N GLU A 51 -14.28 5.08 -11.40
CA GLU A 51 -15.14 6.06 -12.08
C GLU A 51 -15.09 5.80 -13.60
N GLU A 52 -15.69 6.68 -14.41
CA GLU A 52 -15.90 6.45 -15.85
C GLU A 52 -14.64 6.02 -16.63
N ASN A 53 -13.48 6.59 -16.34
CA ASN A 53 -12.21 6.25 -17.00
C ASN A 53 -11.02 6.18 -16.04
N THR A 54 -11.27 6.16 -14.73
CA THR A 54 -10.24 6.09 -13.71
C THR A 54 -10.47 4.91 -12.77
N LEU A 55 -9.35 4.31 -12.34
CA LEU A 55 -9.31 3.31 -11.29
C LEU A 55 -8.19 3.71 -10.34
N SER A 56 -8.54 4.04 -9.09
CA SER A 56 -7.56 4.46 -8.08
C SER A 56 -7.52 3.45 -6.95
N TYR A 57 -6.34 3.18 -6.42
CA TYR A 57 -6.13 2.34 -5.24
C TYR A 57 -5.42 3.15 -4.17
N ARG A 58 -5.91 3.09 -2.94
CA ARG A 58 -5.35 3.77 -1.78
C ARG A 58 -4.96 2.72 -0.76
N VAL A 59 -3.70 2.71 -0.35
CA VAL A 59 -3.15 1.77 0.62
C VAL A 59 -2.75 2.52 1.87
N ARG A 60 -3.31 2.11 3.01
CA ARG A 60 -2.85 2.53 4.34
C ARG A 60 -1.97 1.42 4.91
N ALA A 61 -0.71 1.75 5.15
CA ALA A 61 0.24 0.92 5.85
C ALA A 61 0.46 1.48 7.26
N THR A 62 0.08 0.71 8.27
CA THR A 62 0.36 1.01 9.68
C THR A 62 1.43 0.05 10.16
N THR A 63 2.58 0.59 10.55
CA THR A 63 3.70 -0.20 11.04
C THR A 63 3.94 0.12 12.50
N SER A 64 3.98 -0.89 13.37
CA SER A 64 4.36 -0.72 14.77
C SER A 64 5.62 -1.50 15.12
N ALA A 65 6.52 -0.83 15.81
CA ALA A 65 7.65 -1.38 16.53
C ALA A 65 7.47 -1.06 18.03
N GLU A 66 8.24 -1.72 18.90
CA GLU A 66 8.08 -1.64 20.36
C GLU A 66 7.95 -0.21 20.92
N VAL A 67 8.69 0.75 20.34
CA VAL A 67 8.76 2.14 20.81
C VAL A 67 8.31 3.17 19.76
N ALA A 68 7.69 2.74 18.66
CA ALA A 68 7.29 3.65 17.59
C ALA A 68 6.21 3.09 16.68
N GLU A 69 5.44 4.00 16.10
CA GLU A 69 4.46 3.69 15.07
C GLU A 69 4.62 4.64 13.89
N VAL A 70 4.48 4.09 12.69
CA VAL A 70 4.56 4.81 11.43
C VAL A 70 3.28 4.52 10.65
N VAL A 71 2.67 5.58 10.12
CA VAL A 71 1.55 5.48 9.19
C VAL A 71 1.98 6.09 7.86
N VAL A 72 1.73 5.35 6.79
CA VAL A 72 1.93 5.80 5.42
C VAL A 72 0.67 5.49 4.63
N VAL A 73 0.11 6.48 3.95
CA VAL A 73 -1.02 6.31 3.04
C VAL A 73 -0.60 6.78 1.65
N VAL A 74 -0.65 5.84 0.70
CA VAL A 74 -0.26 6.07 -0.70
C VAL A 74 -1.44 5.75 -1.61
N ALA A 75 -1.69 6.61 -2.60
CA ALA A 75 -2.66 6.41 -3.65
C ALA A 75 -1.97 6.22 -5.01
N GLY A 76 -2.42 5.24 -5.79
CA GLY A 76 -2.05 5.07 -7.19
C GLY A 76 -3.26 5.36 -8.07
N HIS A 77 -3.09 6.25 -9.05
CA HIS A 77 -4.14 6.68 -9.95
C HIS A 77 -3.91 6.13 -11.35
N TYR A 78 -4.84 5.30 -11.82
CA TYR A 78 -4.80 4.72 -13.15
C TYR A 78 -5.88 5.35 -14.04
N ARG A 79 -5.54 5.59 -15.31
CA ARG A 79 -6.48 6.09 -16.33
C ARG A 79 -6.51 5.16 -17.54
N ALA A 80 -7.70 4.99 -18.11
CA ALA A 80 -7.90 4.43 -19.44
C ALA A 80 -8.27 5.53 -20.45
N GLU A 81 -7.91 5.33 -21.71
CA GLU A 81 -8.34 6.21 -22.82
C GLU A 81 -9.82 6.02 -23.18
N VAL A 82 -10.43 4.94 -22.69
CA VAL A 82 -11.82 4.55 -22.92
C VAL A 82 -12.59 4.41 -21.62
N GLU A 83 -13.92 4.37 -21.71
CA GLU A 83 -14.80 4.09 -20.58
C GLU A 83 -14.47 2.72 -19.94
N LEU A 84 -14.24 2.71 -18.63
CA LEU A 84 -13.94 1.53 -17.84
C LEU A 84 -15.21 0.77 -17.48
N LYS A 85 -15.42 -0.35 -18.16
CA LYS A 85 -16.44 -1.35 -17.79
C LYS A 85 -15.75 -2.57 -17.22
N ILE A 86 -15.36 -2.51 -15.95
CA ILE A 86 -14.58 -3.54 -15.27
C ILE A 86 -15.42 -4.30 -14.23
N SER A 87 -15.22 -5.62 -14.12
CA SER A 87 -15.91 -6.44 -13.13
C SER A 87 -15.27 -6.30 -11.73
N PRO A 88 -16.02 -6.53 -10.64
CA PRO A 88 -15.47 -6.51 -9.27
C PRO A 88 -14.31 -7.50 -9.07
N GLU A 89 -14.38 -8.66 -9.72
CA GLU A 89 -13.33 -9.68 -9.67
C GLU A 89 -12.05 -9.16 -10.33
N ALA A 90 -12.16 -8.48 -11.47
CA ALA A 90 -11.03 -7.88 -12.17
C ALA A 90 -10.39 -6.74 -11.37
N ILE A 91 -11.20 -5.90 -10.70
CA ILE A 91 -10.71 -4.87 -9.77
C ILE A 91 -9.91 -5.51 -8.64
N THR A 92 -10.44 -6.58 -8.03
CA THR A 92 -9.78 -7.28 -6.92
C THR A 92 -8.49 -7.96 -7.39
N GLU A 93 -8.51 -8.62 -8.55
CA GLU A 93 -7.34 -9.25 -9.13
C GLU A 93 -6.25 -8.22 -9.45
N PHE A 94 -6.63 -7.07 -10.04
CA PHE A 94 -5.71 -6.00 -10.39
C PHE A 94 -5.10 -5.35 -9.14
N ALA A 95 -5.89 -5.19 -8.07
CA ALA A 95 -5.43 -4.72 -6.78
C ALA A 95 -4.25 -5.54 -6.25
N ASN A 96 -4.41 -6.86 -6.28
CA ASN A 96 -3.46 -7.82 -5.72
C ASN A 96 -2.22 -8.03 -6.61
N LYS A 97 -2.42 -8.13 -7.92
CA LYS A 97 -1.33 -8.51 -8.85
C LYS A 97 -0.56 -7.31 -9.39
N VAL A 98 -1.18 -6.14 -9.47
CA VAL A 98 -0.61 -4.96 -10.14
C VAL A 98 -0.52 -3.79 -9.18
N ALA A 99 -1.65 -3.29 -8.67
CA ALA A 99 -1.68 -2.02 -7.96
C ALA A 99 -0.86 -2.06 -6.66
N PHE A 100 -1.05 -3.06 -5.81
CA PHE A 100 -0.27 -3.19 -4.59
C PHE A 100 1.23 -3.30 -4.87
N MET A 101 1.61 -4.12 -5.85
CA MET A 101 3.02 -4.32 -6.21
C MET A 101 3.67 -3.06 -6.77
N ALA A 102 2.90 -2.20 -7.45
CA ALA A 102 3.35 -0.89 -7.90
C ALA A 102 3.52 0.11 -6.74
N LEU A 103 2.64 0.05 -5.72
CA LEU A 103 2.64 0.99 -4.58
C LEU A 103 3.58 0.58 -3.45
N PHE A 104 3.84 -0.72 -3.26
CA PHE A 104 4.63 -1.22 -2.14
C PHE A 104 6.05 -0.64 -2.04
N PRO A 105 6.80 -0.42 -3.15
CA PRO A 105 8.10 0.23 -3.07
C PRO A 105 8.06 1.63 -2.44
N TYR A 106 7.03 2.42 -2.74
CA TYR A 106 6.82 3.76 -2.16
C TYR A 106 6.49 3.68 -0.67
N ILE A 107 5.64 2.72 -0.29
CA ILE A 107 5.31 2.46 1.11
C ILE A 107 6.57 2.07 1.88
N ARG A 108 7.34 1.12 1.34
CA ARG A 108 8.57 0.61 1.96
C ARG A 108 9.61 1.72 2.16
N GLU A 109 9.81 2.57 1.17
CA GLU A 109 10.74 3.70 1.24
C GLU A 109 10.28 4.72 2.28
N ALA A 110 9.01 5.14 2.23
CA ALA A 110 8.46 6.11 3.18
C ALA A 110 8.48 5.60 4.63
N VAL A 111 8.16 4.33 4.87
CA VAL A 111 8.22 3.72 6.20
C VAL A 111 9.65 3.74 6.73
N GLY A 112 10.62 3.29 5.93
CA GLY A 112 12.04 3.32 6.31
C GLY A 112 12.54 4.74 6.57
N ALA A 113 12.17 5.69 5.73
CA ALA A 113 12.50 7.10 5.92
C ALA A 113 11.90 7.67 7.22
N MET A 114 10.67 7.29 7.57
CA MET A 114 10.01 7.75 8.79
C MET A 114 10.65 7.17 10.06
N PHE A 115 10.96 5.88 10.08
CA PHE A 115 11.71 5.28 11.19
C PHE A 115 13.08 5.96 11.36
N ASN A 116 13.80 6.19 10.26
CA ASN A 116 15.11 6.86 10.31
C ASN A 116 15.01 8.29 10.89
N ARG A 117 13.96 9.04 10.54
CA ARG A 117 13.73 10.40 11.08
C ARG A 117 13.48 10.41 12.59
N ILE A 118 12.96 9.33 13.15
CA ILE A 118 12.78 9.16 14.60
C ILE A 118 13.95 8.41 15.24
N GLY A 119 15.04 8.15 14.52
CA GLY A 119 16.27 7.53 15.03
C GLY A 119 16.17 6.02 15.23
N LEU A 120 15.30 5.35 14.48
CA LEU A 120 15.19 3.89 14.43
C LEU A 120 15.53 3.39 13.03
N THR A 121 16.28 2.30 12.93
CA THR A 121 16.60 1.69 11.63
C THR A 121 15.67 0.50 11.41
N VAL A 122 14.61 0.71 10.62
CA VAL A 122 13.64 -0.33 10.28
C VAL A 122 13.45 -0.34 8.78
N VAL A 123 13.44 -1.54 8.20
CA VAL A 123 13.21 -1.75 6.77
C VAL A 123 12.18 -2.85 6.61
N LEU A 124 11.08 -2.57 5.91
CA LEU A 124 10.10 -3.60 5.58
C LEU A 124 10.76 -4.72 4.75
N PRO A 125 10.36 -5.99 4.89
CA PRO A 125 10.88 -7.07 4.05
C PRO A 125 10.43 -6.90 2.59
N ILE A 126 11.08 -7.63 1.68
CA ILE A 126 10.58 -7.71 0.30
C ILE A 126 9.30 -8.53 0.35
N MET A 127 8.24 -8.05 -0.29
CA MET A 127 6.98 -8.77 -0.34
C MET A 127 6.90 -9.67 -1.55
N ASP A 128 6.49 -10.91 -1.33
CA ASP A 128 6.07 -11.83 -2.38
C ASP A 128 4.58 -11.63 -2.64
N ALA A 129 4.21 -11.45 -3.92
CA ALA A 129 2.84 -11.22 -4.35
C ALA A 129 1.86 -12.33 -3.92
N ASN A 130 2.34 -13.53 -3.60
CA ASN A 130 1.51 -14.64 -3.14
C ASN A 130 1.24 -14.63 -1.62
N THR A 131 1.85 -13.71 -0.87
CA THR A 131 1.74 -13.68 0.60
C THR A 131 0.65 -12.74 1.10
N ILE A 132 0.19 -11.82 0.26
CA ILE A 132 -0.80 -10.80 0.61
C ILE A 132 -1.97 -10.88 -0.36
N SER A 133 -3.17 -10.84 0.19
CA SER A 133 -4.41 -10.84 -0.57
C SER A 133 -5.37 -9.83 0.05
N PHE A 134 -5.79 -8.86 -0.75
CA PHE A 134 -6.87 -7.93 -0.46
C PHE A 134 -8.17 -8.49 -1.02
N SER A 135 -9.24 -8.37 -0.23
CA SER A 135 -10.61 -8.65 -0.66
C SER A 135 -11.45 -7.41 -0.43
N PHE A 136 -12.35 -7.11 -1.36
CA PHE A 136 -13.30 -6.02 -1.22
C PHE A 136 -14.70 -6.61 -1.16
N ASP A 137 -15.51 -6.16 -0.20
CA ASP A 137 -16.91 -6.55 -0.14
C ASP A 137 -17.65 -5.90 -1.32
N SER A 138 -18.36 -6.74 -2.08
CA SER A 138 -19.16 -6.38 -3.26
C SER A 138 -20.55 -5.87 -2.91
#